data_AF-A0A6P1I7Y2-F1
#
_entry.id   AF-A0A6P1I7Y2-F1
#
_cell.length_a   1.000
_cell.length_b   1.000
_cell.length_c   1.000
_cell.angle_alpha   90.00
_cell.angle_beta   90.00
_cell.angle_gamma   90.00
#
_symmetry.space_group_name_H-M   'P 1'
#
loop_
_entity.id
_entity.type
_entity.pdbx_description
1 polymer ?
#
loop_
_entity_poly.entity_id
_entity_poly.type
_entity_poly.pdbx_seq_one_letter_code
_entity_poly.pdbx_strand_id
1 'polypeptide(L)' 'MQRWLDLLVASGSPGCYLQTLVENTRAVRFFRRMGFTEHGPTPLVPGLRDNGRRVHQQTMVWNP' A
#
# COMPACT_ATOMS: atom_id res chain seq x y z
N MET A 1 12.99 -2.73 3.09
CA MET A 1 12.20 -1.55 2.68
C MET A 1 13.05 -0.29 2.69
N GLN A 2 13.77 0.03 3.78
CA GLN A 2 14.63 1.22 3.86
C GLN A 2 15.52 1.44 2.62
N ARG A 3 16.33 0.45 2.23
CA ARG A 3 17.18 0.54 1.02
C ARG A 3 16.43 0.91 -0.26
N TRP A 4 15.17 0.47 -0.41
CA TRP A 4 14.36 0.82 -1.56
C TRP A 4 13.93 2.29 -1.51
N LEU A 5 13.50 2.77 -0.33
CA LEU A 5 13.16 4.18 -0.13
C LEU A 5 14.38 5.09 -0.32
N ASP A 6 15.55 4.66 0.18
CA ASP A 6 16.81 5.40 0.00
C ASP A 6 17.15 5.55 -1.50
N LEU A 7 16.92 4.50 -2.30
CA LEU A 7 17.10 4.57 -3.76
C LEU A 7 16.10 5.51 -4.44
N LEU A 8 14.85 5.56 -3.99
CA LEU A 8 13.85 6.50 -4.51
C LEU A 8 14.22 7.94 -4.22
N VAL A 9 14.74 8.23 -3.02
CA VAL A 9 15.24 9.56 -2.69
C VAL A 9 16.45 9.90 -3.56
N ALA A 10 17.40 8.97 -3.68
CA ALA A 10 18.62 9.18 -4.47
C ALA A 10 18.34 9.42 -5.96
N SER A 11 17.26 8.84 -6.50
CA SER A 11 16.85 9.07 -7.90
C SER A 11 16.04 10.36 -8.11
N GLY A 12 15.73 11.10 -7.04
CA GLY A 12 14.89 12.30 -7.10
C GLY A 12 13.40 12.00 -7.28
N SER A 13 12.95 10.79 -6.94
CA SER A 13 11.53 10.44 -7.00
C SER A 13 10.74 11.24 -5.96
N PRO A 14 9.60 11.87 -6.31
CA PRO A 14 8.78 12.63 -5.36
C PRO A 14 8.01 11.74 -4.37
N GLY A 15 8.09 10.42 -4.51
CA GLY A 15 7.38 9.44 -3.70
C GLY A 15 7.21 8.11 -4.43
N CYS A 16 6.39 7.23 -3.87
CA CYS A 16 5.89 6.03 -4.53
C CYS A 16 4.54 5.62 -3.95
N TYR A 17 3.86 4.68 -4.62
CA TYR A 17 2.62 4.10 -4.13
C TYR A 17 2.64 2.59 -4.29
N LEU A 18 1.77 1.93 -3.53
CA LEU A 18 1.48 0.51 -3.65
C LEU A 18 0.00 0.27 -3.50
N GLN A 19 -0.44 -0.90 -3.92
CA GLN A 19 -1.77 -1.41 -3.68
C GLN A 19 -1.68 -2.71 -2.90
N THR A 20 -2.55 -2.86 -1.91
CA THR A 20 -2.74 -4.09 -1.14
C THR A 20 -4.23 -4.33 -0.93
N LEU A 21 -4.60 -5.28 -0.06
CA LEU A 21 -5.98 -5.49 0.35
C LEU A 21 -6.21 -4.83 1.71
N VAL A 22 -7.38 -4.21 1.91
CA VAL A 22 -7.81 -3.70 3.22
C VAL A 22 -7.78 -4.82 4.26
N GLU A 23 -8.15 -6.03 3.85
CA GLU A 23 -8.21 -7.22 4.68
C GLU A 23 -6.81 -7.73 5.08
N ASN A 24 -5.75 -7.37 4.35
CA ASN A 24 -4.37 -7.72 4.71
C ASN A 24 -3.81 -6.76 5.77
N THR A 25 -4.41 -6.82 6.96
CA THR A 25 -4.10 -5.94 8.09
C THR A 25 -2.62 -5.98 8.50
N ARG A 26 -1.93 -7.10 8.27
CA ARG A 26 -0.48 -7.25 8.54
C ARG A 26 0.34 -6.41 7.57
N ALA A 27 0.05 -6.47 6.27
CA ALA A 27 0.72 -5.66 5.27
C ALA A 27 0.45 -4.17 5.48
N VAL A 28 -0.81 -3.78 5.71
CA VAL A 28 -1.19 -2.38 5.98
C VAL A 28 -0.42 -1.83 7.19
N ARG A 29 -0.37 -2.56 8.31
CA ARG A 29 0.42 -2.15 9.50
C ARG A 29 1.92 -2.11 9.24
N PHE A 30 2.45 -2.99 8.38
CA PHE A 30 3.85 -2.94 7.98
C PHE A 30 4.14 -1.66 7.20
N PHE A 31 3.37 -1.34 6.17
CA PHE A 31 3.60 -0.16 5.34
C PHE A 31 3.36 1.16 6.08
N ARG A 32 2.37 1.22 6.98
CA ARG A 32 2.22 2.36 7.91
C ARG A 32 3.50 2.62 8.71
N ARG A 33 4.12 1.57 9.26
CA ARG A 33 5.40 1.70 10.00
C ARG A 33 6.57 2.16 9.13
N MET A 34 6.50 1.94 7.82
CA MET A 34 7.49 2.41 6.84
C MET A 34 7.19 3.83 6.31
N GLY A 35 6.16 4.49 6.84
CA GLY A 35 5.78 5.86 6.46
C GLY A 35 4.74 5.97 5.34
N PHE A 36 4.15 4.86 4.89
CA PHE A 36 3.06 4.92 3.91
C PHE A 36 1.74 5.31 4.60
N THR A 37 0.90 6.05 3.87
CA THR A 37 -0.44 6.46 4.31
C THR A 37 -1.49 5.99 3.30
N GLU A 38 -2.70 5.67 3.77
CA GLU A 38 -3.81 5.32 2.90
C GLU A 38 -4.18 6.48 1.97
N HIS A 39 -4.50 6.15 0.71
CA HIS A 39 -4.85 7.15 -0.29
C HIS A 39 -6.12 6.77 -1.06
N GLY A 40 -7.12 7.64 -0.99
CA GLY A 40 -8.35 7.51 -1.78
C GLY A 40 -9.30 6.40 -1.33
N PRO A 41 -10.33 6.10 -2.14
CA PRO A 41 -11.34 5.10 -1.81
C PRO A 41 -10.77 3.68 -1.86
N THR A 42 -11.46 2.75 -1.20
CA THR A 42 -11.12 1.32 -1.18
C THR A 42 -12.14 0.50 -1.98
N PRO A 43 -12.06 0.49 -3.33
CA PRO A 43 -13.04 -0.21 -4.15
C PRO A 43 -12.91 -1.73 -3.97
N LEU A 44 -14.01 -2.44 -4.27
CA LEU A 44 -13.98 -3.89 -4.37
C LEU A 44 -13.01 -4.32 -5.46
N VAL A 45 -12.23 -5.37 -5.20
CA VAL A 45 -11.43 -6.03 -6.24
C VAL A 45 -12.34 -7.02 -6.98
N PRO A 46 -12.63 -6.81 -8.28
CA PRO A 46 -13.50 -7.71 -9.03
C PRO A 46 -12.91 -9.12 -9.09
N GLY A 47 -13.72 -10.14 -8.81
CA GLY A 47 -13.34 -11.55 -8.91
C GLY A 47 -12.50 -12.11 -7.76
N LEU A 48 -11.84 -11.26 -6.95
CA LEU A 48 -11.01 -11.72 -5.84
C LEU A 48 -11.84 -11.93 -4.57
N ARG A 49 -11.56 -13.04 -3.86
CA ARG A 49 -12.18 -13.38 -2.59
C ARG A 49 -11.18 -13.95 -1.61
N ASP A 50 -11.42 -13.71 -0.33
CA ASP A 50 -10.73 -14.35 0.79
C ASP A 50 -11.78 -14.99 1.72
N ASN A 51 -11.64 -16.29 1.98
CA ASN A 51 -12.64 -17.07 2.73
C ASN A 51 -14.09 -16.88 2.22
N GLY A 52 -14.23 -16.80 0.90
CA GLY A 52 -15.52 -16.58 0.22
C GLY A 52 -16.05 -15.14 0.31
N ARG A 53 -15.40 -14.24 1.04
CA ARG A 53 -15.79 -12.83 1.17
C ARG A 53 -15.12 -12.00 0.09
N ARG A 54 -15.82 -10.95 -0.38
CA ARG A 54 -15.22 -9.98 -1.29
C ARG A 54 -14.17 -9.16 -0.55
N VAL A 55 -13.12 -8.76 -1.24
CA VAL A 55 -12.00 -7.99 -0.68
C VAL A 55 -11.92 -6.62 -1.34
N HIS A 56 -11.29 -5.68 -0.64
CA HIS A 56 -11.18 -4.28 -1.07
C HIS A 56 -9.73 -3.92 -1.33
N GLN A 57 -9.49 -3.17 -2.40
CA GLN A 57 -8.18 -2.63 -2.69
C GLN A 57 -7.87 -1.50 -1.70
N GLN A 58 -6.64 -1.45 -1.20
CA GLN A 58 -6.10 -0.34 -0.43
C GLN A 58 -4.90 0.23 -1.19
N THR A 59 -5.04 1.44 -1.71
CA THR A 59 -3.89 2.21 -2.20
C THR A 59 -3.21 2.87 -1.01
N MET A 60 -1.89 2.83 -0.96
CA MET A 60 -1.08 3.55 0.03
C MET A 60 0.04 4.30 -0.67
N VAL A 61 0.34 5.52 -0.22
CA VAL A 61 1.36 6.40 -0.77
C VAL A 61 2.44 6.67 0.28
N TRP A 62 3.68 6.74 -0.17
CA TRP A 62 4.82 7.23 0.60
C TRP A 62 5.42 8.41 -0.14
N ASN A 63 5.57 9.53 0.55
CA ASN A 63 6.27 10.70 0.08
C ASN A 63 7.41 10.98 1.08
N PRO A 64 8.65 11.21 0.63
CA PRO A 64 9.81 11.49 1.49
C PRO A 64 9.68 12.80 2.29
#